data_AF-A0A2E8UNG2-F1
#
_entry.id   AF-A0A2E8UNG2-F1
#
_cell.length_a   1.000
_cell.length_b   1.000
_cell.length_c   1.000
_cell.angle_alpha   90.00
_cell.angle_beta   90.00
_cell.angle_gamma   90.00
#
_symmetry.space_group_name_H-M   'P 1'
#
loop_
_entity.id
_entity.type
_entity.pdbx_description
1 polymer ?
#
loop_
_entity_poly.entity_id
_entity_poly.type
_entity_poly.pdbx_seq_one_letter_code
_entity_poly.pdbx_strand_id
1 'polypeptide(L)'
;MKKFVLMGCTLLLAGCNQPTGPGKSRMARERLEKHEAPARERQVEKTRELVKRVREMEEKLGLEGVAVRVLVDADAVLAELKALAPSGETKTLDTRRIIFLLECLVNVGPAAVLPIGAFLEENKDIEYGITGPTYRYVSNQSKPVGEGQSKKVQWSYNGRAQYTMNTEFALPVSLRMGLFEVLARIGDGHAEGALLRALDTTARGIEVAMLDRLLEEMSGPRYSDKVLTVTHDLLADPPKVAGPGKLDYYNRKYLFGLLTKYKDETFVEVAQHLIVREDGRVDTDVVGYLNRTLGARAVPVLAAACQDERLDPRYVSTLTYHVLRYVGTDAGAEAMFRKIMEEPGLASLRRNAISNLAYNNGTKEATQRKLTLLQAYKDKFTDDTKLKGTIKWVEQRLQQRLNPQSQPSPRSGGVQRLRGAVEGARWNTLVEQAVEPGAAGDVRVFRLNSGSINAVPGGVTIRGLTVRPRFERK
;
A
#
# COMPACT_ATOMS: atom_id res chain seq x y z
N MET A 1 47.94 1.46 -24.20
CA MET A 1 46.46 1.29 -24.22
C MET A 1 45.89 2.07 -23.05
N LYS A 2 45.27 3.24 -23.30
CA LYS A 2 44.73 4.12 -22.24
C LYS A 2 43.22 3.90 -22.13
N LYS A 3 42.76 3.55 -20.93
CA LYS A 3 41.34 3.43 -20.55
C LYS A 3 40.69 4.82 -20.63
N PHE A 4 39.60 4.96 -21.40
CA PHE A 4 38.75 6.15 -21.36
C PHE A 4 37.54 5.87 -20.47
N VAL A 5 37.45 6.61 -19.36
CA VAL A 5 36.27 6.69 -18.49
C VAL A 5 35.35 7.75 -19.08
N LEU A 6 34.19 7.36 -19.60
CA LEU A 6 33.18 8.28 -20.11
C LEU A 6 32.34 8.78 -18.92
N MET A 7 32.57 10.03 -18.51
CA MET A 7 31.88 10.68 -17.40
C MET A 7 30.52 11.21 -17.88
N GLY A 8 29.44 10.45 -17.63
CA GLY A 8 28.07 10.86 -17.92
C GLY A 8 27.60 12.00 -17.01
N CYS A 9 27.36 13.18 -17.61
CA CYS A 9 26.90 14.37 -16.92
C CYS A 9 25.37 14.27 -16.66
N THR A 10 24.97 14.10 -15.39
CA THR A 10 23.56 14.04 -14.98
C THR A 10 23.04 15.46 -14.73
N LEU A 11 22.15 15.95 -15.58
CA LEU A 11 21.40 17.20 -15.36
C LEU A 11 20.15 16.90 -14.51
N LEU A 12 20.14 17.37 -13.27
CA LEU A 12 18.96 17.39 -12.38
C LEU A 12 18.59 18.85 -12.13
N LEU A 13 17.58 19.35 -12.85
CA LEU A 13 16.93 20.63 -12.55
C LEU A 13 15.86 20.37 -11.49
N ALA A 14 16.19 20.58 -10.21
CA ALA A 14 15.21 20.62 -9.14
C ALA A 14 14.54 22.01 -9.09
N GLY A 15 13.36 22.12 -9.70
CA GLY A 15 12.41 23.20 -9.43
C GLY A 15 11.50 22.79 -8.26
N CYS A 16 11.65 23.45 -7.11
CA CYS A 16 10.64 23.42 -6.05
C CYS A 16 10.34 24.86 -5.63
N ASN A 17 9.10 25.29 -5.87
CA ASN A 17 8.57 26.57 -5.44
C ASN A 17 7.32 26.30 -4.60
N GLN A 18 7.20 26.90 -3.40
CA GLN A 18 5.90 27.23 -2.81
C GLN A 18 5.98 28.51 -1.94
N PRO A 19 4.88 29.28 -1.82
CA PRO A 19 4.90 30.71 -1.51
C PRO A 19 4.61 31.04 -0.04
N THR A 20 5.16 32.14 0.47
CA THR A 20 4.70 32.79 1.72
C THR A 20 4.49 34.30 1.50
N GLY A 21 3.48 34.85 2.19
CA GLY A 21 2.75 36.09 1.88
C GLY A 21 3.48 37.44 1.95
N PRO A 22 2.75 38.55 1.71
CA PRO A 22 3.31 39.81 1.26
C PRO A 22 3.64 40.74 2.43
N GLY A 23 4.85 41.30 2.45
CA GLY A 23 5.16 42.46 3.29
C GLY A 23 6.57 42.52 3.87
N LYS A 24 7.24 41.38 4.09
CA LYS A 24 8.65 41.32 4.53
C LYS A 24 9.58 40.56 3.57
N SER A 25 9.02 40.11 2.45
CA SER A 25 9.63 39.18 1.50
C SER A 25 10.34 39.83 0.31
N ARG A 26 10.18 41.15 0.07
CA ARG A 26 10.80 41.82 -1.09
C ARG A 26 12.30 42.09 -0.90
N MET A 27 12.68 42.70 0.23
CA MET A 27 14.09 43.00 0.56
C MET A 27 14.93 41.73 0.84
N ALA A 28 14.31 40.68 1.41
CA ALA A 28 14.98 39.40 1.64
C ALA A 28 15.16 38.60 0.33
N ARG A 29 14.20 38.68 -0.60
CA ARG A 29 14.32 38.08 -1.95
C ARG A 29 15.35 38.83 -2.81
N GLU A 30 15.36 40.16 -2.79
CA GLU A 30 16.37 40.96 -3.51
C GLU A 30 17.80 40.72 -3.00
N ARG A 31 17.99 40.53 -1.68
CA ARG A 31 19.30 40.18 -1.12
C ARG A 31 19.73 38.75 -1.46
N LEU A 32 18.81 37.79 -1.48
CA LEU A 32 19.11 36.42 -1.89
C LEU A 32 19.39 36.33 -3.39
N GLU A 33 18.63 37.03 -4.24
CA GLU A 33 18.88 37.13 -5.68
C GLU A 33 20.22 37.82 -5.98
N LYS A 34 20.56 38.93 -5.30
CA LYS A 34 21.86 39.60 -5.52
C LYS A 34 23.06 38.74 -5.12
N HIS A 35 22.92 37.85 -4.13
CA HIS A 35 24.02 36.97 -3.70
C HIS A 35 24.07 35.64 -4.46
N GLU A 36 22.94 35.08 -4.89
CA GLU A 36 22.89 33.79 -5.60
C GLU A 36 22.94 33.92 -7.12
N ALA A 37 22.47 35.02 -7.72
CA ALA A 37 22.52 35.25 -9.16
C ALA A 37 23.96 35.17 -9.74
N PRO A 38 24.99 35.83 -9.16
CA PRO A 38 26.34 35.74 -9.70
C PRO A 38 27.00 34.36 -9.48
N ALA A 39 26.48 33.54 -8.56
CA ALA A 39 26.92 32.15 -8.40
C ALA A 39 26.26 31.24 -9.45
N ARG A 40 24.99 31.48 -9.77
CA ARG A 40 24.27 30.78 -10.84
C ARG A 40 24.80 31.15 -12.22
N GLU A 41 25.11 32.41 -12.47
CA GLU A 41 25.77 32.85 -13.71
C GLU A 41 27.14 32.18 -13.87
N ARG A 42 27.96 32.15 -12.82
CA ARG A 42 29.24 31.41 -12.85
C ARG A 42 29.06 29.92 -13.10
N GLN A 43 28.00 29.31 -12.57
CA GLN A 43 27.67 27.91 -12.82
C GLN A 43 27.22 27.68 -14.27
N VAL A 44 26.39 28.57 -14.82
CA VAL A 44 25.92 28.53 -16.21
C VAL A 44 27.09 28.78 -17.18
N GLU A 45 27.99 29.69 -16.84
CA GLU A 45 29.18 30.00 -17.64
C GLU A 45 30.16 28.83 -17.66
N LYS A 46 30.44 28.22 -16.49
CA LYS A 46 31.18 26.95 -16.42
C LYS A 46 30.51 25.84 -17.23
N THR A 47 29.18 25.77 -17.20
CA THR A 47 28.43 24.76 -17.97
C THR A 47 28.53 25.01 -19.47
N ARG A 48 28.44 26.27 -19.91
CA ARG A 48 28.65 26.66 -21.31
C ARG A 48 30.07 26.37 -21.78
N GLU A 49 31.06 26.63 -20.94
CA GLU A 49 32.46 26.34 -21.24
C GLU A 49 32.71 24.83 -21.35
N LEU A 50 32.10 24.02 -20.48
CA LEU A 50 32.14 22.56 -20.59
C LEU A 50 31.46 22.05 -21.87
N VAL A 51 30.29 22.57 -22.22
CA VAL A 51 29.59 22.22 -23.48
C VAL A 51 30.44 22.60 -24.69
N LYS A 52 31.09 23.76 -24.66
CA LYS A 52 31.99 24.18 -25.74
C LYS A 52 33.20 23.25 -25.85
N ARG A 53 33.84 22.87 -24.73
CA ARG A 53 34.96 21.92 -24.69
C ARG A 53 34.56 20.53 -25.18
N VAL A 54 33.33 20.08 -24.89
CA VAL A 54 32.80 18.82 -25.42
C VAL A 54 32.66 18.90 -26.95
N ARG A 55 32.07 19.98 -27.49
CA ARG A 55 31.96 20.19 -28.94
C ARG A 55 33.33 20.29 -29.64
N GLU A 56 34.28 21.01 -29.04
CA GLU A 56 35.64 21.12 -29.57
C GLU A 56 36.39 19.78 -29.50
N MET A 57 36.12 18.92 -28.50
CA MET A 57 36.63 17.55 -28.47
C MET A 57 35.96 16.67 -29.52
N GLU A 58 34.66 16.82 -29.75
CA GLU A 58 33.93 16.10 -30.81
C GLU A 58 34.53 16.44 -32.18
N GLU A 59 34.77 17.72 -32.47
CA GLU A 59 35.37 18.17 -33.73
C GLU A 59 36.82 17.67 -33.90
N LYS A 60 37.65 17.78 -32.86
CA LYS A 60 39.06 17.32 -32.89
C LYS A 60 39.24 15.81 -33.04
N LEU A 61 38.27 15.04 -32.57
CA LEU A 61 38.28 13.58 -32.71
C LEU A 61 37.63 13.11 -34.01
N GLY A 62 37.23 14.02 -34.91
CA GLY A 62 36.48 13.68 -36.12
C GLY A 62 35.11 13.06 -35.83
N LEU A 63 34.54 13.40 -34.67
CA LEU A 63 33.26 12.91 -34.15
C LEU A 63 32.11 13.88 -34.51
N GLU A 64 32.29 14.73 -35.52
CA GLU A 64 31.17 15.45 -36.13
C GLU A 64 30.17 14.43 -36.69
N GLY A 65 29.00 14.32 -36.05
CA GLY A 65 28.00 13.29 -36.33
C GLY A 65 28.13 11.99 -35.52
N VAL A 66 29.00 11.93 -34.50
CA VAL A 66 29.14 10.75 -33.61
C VAL A 66 28.54 10.98 -32.21
N ALA A 67 28.20 12.22 -31.85
CA ALA A 67 27.14 12.43 -30.86
C ALA A 67 25.81 12.00 -31.49
N VAL A 68 25.15 10.99 -30.91
CA VAL A 68 23.94 10.34 -31.47
C VAL A 68 24.22 9.34 -32.60
N ARG A 69 25.27 8.50 -32.50
CA ARG A 69 25.02 7.08 -32.80
C ARG A 69 24.24 6.51 -31.62
N VAL A 70 22.96 6.90 -31.54
CA VAL A 70 21.94 6.11 -30.86
C VAL A 70 22.17 4.69 -31.33
N LEU A 71 22.25 3.72 -30.42
CA LEU A 71 22.06 2.34 -30.82
C LEU A 71 20.63 2.29 -31.37
N VAL A 72 20.46 2.56 -32.67
CA VAL A 72 19.18 2.47 -33.38
C VAL A 72 18.76 1.01 -33.46
N ASP A 73 19.74 0.12 -33.34
CA ASP A 73 19.55 -1.31 -33.27
C ASP A 73 19.10 -1.73 -31.86
N ALA A 74 17.81 -2.02 -31.74
CA ALA A 74 17.19 -2.53 -30.52
C ALA A 74 17.81 -3.87 -30.07
N ASP A 75 18.28 -4.72 -30.99
CA ASP A 75 18.93 -5.99 -30.64
C ASP A 75 20.27 -5.76 -29.95
N ALA A 76 21.05 -4.78 -30.42
CA ALA A 76 22.30 -4.38 -29.79
C ALA A 76 22.07 -3.80 -28.37
N VAL A 77 21.02 -2.99 -28.20
CA VAL A 77 20.65 -2.46 -26.87
C VAL A 77 20.23 -3.59 -25.92
N LEU A 78 19.42 -4.54 -26.40
CA LEU A 78 19.00 -5.69 -25.61
C LEU A 78 20.18 -6.60 -25.24
N ALA A 79 21.12 -6.83 -26.16
CA ALA A 79 22.34 -7.60 -25.88
C ALA A 79 23.16 -6.95 -24.77
N GLU A 80 23.29 -5.62 -24.78
CA GLU A 80 24.00 -4.90 -23.72
C GLU A 80 23.24 -4.95 -22.38
N LEU A 81 21.92 -4.75 -22.38
CA LEU A 81 21.08 -4.86 -21.18
C LEU A 81 21.17 -6.25 -20.52
N LYS A 82 21.29 -7.32 -21.33
CA LYS A 82 21.48 -8.70 -20.85
C LYS A 82 22.83 -8.92 -20.17
N ALA A 83 23.86 -8.17 -20.55
CA ALA A 83 25.21 -8.32 -20.01
C ALA A 83 25.46 -7.55 -18.71
N LEU A 84 24.57 -6.62 -18.34
CA LEU A 84 24.73 -5.77 -17.15
C LEU A 84 24.36 -6.51 -15.87
N ALA A 85 25.24 -6.45 -14.88
CA ALA A 85 25.06 -7.06 -13.56
C ALA A 85 25.50 -6.07 -12.46
N PRO A 86 24.64 -5.10 -12.08
CA PRO A 86 25.02 -4.04 -11.15
C PRO A 86 25.34 -4.62 -9.77
N SER A 87 26.62 -4.66 -9.43
CA SER A 87 27.11 -5.25 -8.18
C SER A 87 28.33 -4.49 -7.66
N GLY A 88 28.63 -4.62 -6.36
CA GLY A 88 29.81 -4.04 -5.74
C GLY A 88 30.08 -2.58 -6.13
N GLU A 89 31.26 -2.35 -6.72
CA GLU A 89 31.75 -1.04 -7.15
C GLU A 89 31.09 -0.51 -8.44
N THR A 90 30.59 -1.39 -9.32
CA THR A 90 29.96 -0.98 -10.59
C THR A 90 28.48 -0.66 -10.44
N LYS A 91 27.86 -1.02 -9.31
CA LYS A 91 26.42 -0.87 -9.05
C LYS A 91 25.82 0.45 -9.54
N THR A 92 26.43 1.58 -9.17
CA THR A 92 25.91 2.91 -9.55
C THR A 92 26.06 3.20 -11.04
N LEU A 93 27.18 2.82 -11.64
CA LEU A 93 27.45 3.06 -13.07
C LEU A 93 26.56 2.17 -13.94
N ASP A 94 26.49 0.88 -13.62
CA ASP A 94 25.66 -0.09 -14.33
C ASP A 94 24.18 0.24 -14.19
N THR A 95 23.71 0.68 -13.01
CA THR A 95 22.32 1.15 -12.83
C THR A 95 22.01 2.33 -13.75
N ARG A 96 22.91 3.33 -13.85
CA ARG A 96 22.73 4.46 -14.76
C ARG A 96 22.75 4.01 -16.22
N ARG A 97 23.59 3.04 -16.54
CA ARG A 97 23.67 2.47 -17.89
C ARG A 97 22.40 1.73 -18.27
N ILE A 98 21.83 0.93 -17.37
CA ILE A 98 20.54 0.26 -17.56
C ILE A 98 19.44 1.29 -17.88
N ILE A 99 19.32 2.36 -17.05
CA ILE A 99 18.33 3.42 -17.29
C ILE A 99 18.53 4.04 -18.68
N PHE A 100 19.76 4.42 -19.01
CA PHE A 100 20.09 5.00 -20.31
C PHE A 100 19.70 4.08 -21.48
N LEU A 101 20.00 2.78 -21.39
CA LEU A 101 19.69 1.81 -22.44
C LEU A 101 18.18 1.57 -22.59
N LEU A 102 17.42 1.52 -21.50
CA LEU A 102 15.96 1.43 -21.56
C LEU A 102 15.36 2.69 -22.20
N GLU A 103 15.87 3.88 -21.88
CA GLU A 103 15.48 5.14 -22.56
C GLU A 103 15.83 5.11 -24.05
N CYS A 104 16.96 4.50 -24.45
CA CYS A 104 17.26 4.30 -25.86
C CYS A 104 16.19 3.47 -26.56
N LEU A 105 15.70 2.38 -25.97
CA LEU A 105 14.62 1.57 -26.54
C LEU A 105 13.31 2.36 -26.71
N VAL A 106 12.97 3.21 -25.74
CA VAL A 106 11.81 4.12 -25.86
C VAL A 106 11.99 5.07 -27.04
N ASN A 107 13.19 5.63 -27.21
CA ASN A 107 13.50 6.54 -28.32
C ASN A 107 13.53 5.85 -29.69
N VAL A 108 13.86 4.56 -29.74
CA VAL A 108 13.74 3.73 -30.97
C VAL A 108 12.26 3.55 -31.35
N GLY A 109 11.34 3.57 -30.38
CA GLY A 109 9.91 3.60 -30.64
C GLY A 109 9.37 2.26 -31.19
N PRO A 110 8.43 2.28 -32.14
CA PRO A 110 7.78 1.07 -32.66
C PRO A 110 8.75 -0.01 -33.18
N ALA A 111 9.92 0.38 -33.70
CA ALA A 111 10.93 -0.56 -34.18
C ALA A 111 11.52 -1.46 -33.06
N ALA A 112 11.45 -1.03 -31.79
CA ALA A 112 11.91 -1.83 -30.66
C ALA A 112 10.90 -2.89 -30.21
N VAL A 113 9.63 -2.79 -30.60
CA VAL A 113 8.56 -3.66 -30.08
C VAL A 113 8.79 -5.12 -30.44
N LEU A 114 9.20 -5.42 -31.68
CA LEU A 114 9.42 -6.80 -32.13
C LEU A 114 10.61 -7.47 -31.39
N PRO A 115 11.82 -6.86 -31.31
CA PRO A 115 12.91 -7.40 -30.51
C PRO A 115 12.58 -7.58 -29.03
N ILE A 116 11.88 -6.61 -28.42
CA ILE A 116 11.47 -6.70 -27.02
C ILE A 116 10.47 -7.85 -26.84
N GLY A 117 9.47 -7.95 -27.72
CA GLY A 117 8.48 -9.02 -27.69
C GLY A 117 9.12 -10.41 -27.77
N ALA A 118 10.06 -10.60 -28.70
CA ALA A 118 10.77 -11.87 -28.86
C ALA A 118 11.54 -12.27 -27.60
N PHE A 119 12.19 -11.31 -26.91
CA PHE A 119 12.84 -11.59 -25.63
C PHE A 119 11.83 -11.95 -24.53
N LEU A 120 10.70 -11.24 -24.44
CA LEU A 120 9.69 -11.49 -23.41
C LEU A 120 9.05 -12.88 -23.56
N GLU A 121 8.91 -13.37 -24.80
CA GLU A 121 8.40 -14.71 -25.12
C GLU A 121 9.32 -15.84 -24.64
N GLU A 122 10.63 -15.59 -24.44
CA GLU A 122 11.53 -16.58 -23.84
C GLU A 122 11.20 -16.90 -22.37
N ASN A 123 10.40 -16.05 -21.72
CA ASN A 123 10.02 -16.14 -20.31
C ASN A 123 11.21 -16.28 -19.33
N LYS A 124 12.38 -15.73 -19.72
CA LYS A 124 13.58 -15.65 -18.89
C LYS A 124 13.74 -14.24 -18.36
N ASP A 125 14.20 -14.12 -17.12
CA ASP A 125 14.46 -12.82 -16.48
C ASP A 125 15.91 -12.67 -16.04
N ILE A 126 16.36 -11.42 -16.00
CA ILE A 126 17.65 -11.02 -15.46
C ILE A 126 17.36 -10.04 -14.32
N GLU A 127 17.41 -10.55 -13.08
CA GLU A 127 17.29 -9.71 -11.89
C GLU A 127 18.56 -8.88 -11.73
N TYR A 128 18.41 -7.55 -11.74
CA TYR A 128 19.55 -6.66 -11.54
C TYR A 128 19.98 -6.59 -10.06
N GLY A 129 19.26 -7.21 -9.13
CA GLY A 129 19.58 -7.15 -7.70
C GLY A 129 19.54 -5.72 -7.13
N ILE A 130 19.01 -4.77 -7.92
CA ILE A 130 18.69 -3.43 -7.49
C ILE A 130 17.56 -3.60 -6.50
N THR A 131 17.89 -3.49 -5.21
CA THR A 131 16.87 -3.29 -4.19
C THR A 131 16.11 -2.03 -4.61
N GLY A 132 14.89 -2.23 -5.13
CA GLY A 132 13.86 -1.19 -5.16
C GLY A 132 13.69 -0.60 -3.75
N PRO A 133 12.84 0.43 -3.56
CA PRO A 133 12.68 1.03 -2.24
C PRO A 133 12.55 -0.10 -1.24
N THR A 134 13.52 -0.18 -0.32
CA THR A 134 13.38 -1.04 0.85
C THR A 134 11.96 -0.81 1.32
N TYR A 135 11.24 -1.86 1.70
CA TYR A 135 10.05 -1.69 2.51
C TYR A 135 10.49 -0.77 3.66
N ARG A 136 10.32 0.54 3.48
CA ARG A 136 10.64 1.53 4.48
C ARG A 136 9.46 1.32 5.37
N TYR A 137 9.68 0.43 6.32
CA TYR A 137 8.88 0.29 7.49
C TYR A 137 8.66 1.72 7.97
N VAL A 138 7.51 2.29 7.63
CA VAL A 138 7.01 3.45 8.35
C VAL A 138 6.53 2.87 9.67
N SER A 139 7.47 2.38 10.48
CA SER A 139 7.23 2.33 11.91
C SER A 139 6.97 3.78 12.28
N ASN A 140 5.72 4.09 12.60
CA ASN A 140 5.42 5.23 13.45
C ASN A 140 6.10 4.99 14.80
N GLN A 141 7.41 5.20 14.86
CA GLN A 141 8.25 5.16 16.04
C GLN A 141 9.67 5.60 15.65
N SER A 142 9.85 6.90 15.45
CA SER A 142 11.13 7.52 15.78
C SER A 142 11.29 7.46 17.29
N LYS A 143 11.96 6.42 17.81
CA LYS A 143 12.74 6.50 19.05
C LYS A 143 14.05 5.73 18.83
N PRO A 144 15.20 6.29 19.22
CA PRO A 144 16.49 5.64 19.04
C PRO A 144 16.63 4.42 19.94
N VAL A 145 17.45 3.51 19.45
CA VAL A 145 17.77 2.17 19.96
C VAL A 145 18.49 2.25 21.30
N GLY A 146 18.01 1.47 22.28
CA GLY A 146 18.84 0.90 23.34
C GLY A 146 19.11 -0.56 22.97
N GLU A 147 20.37 -0.97 23.02
CA GLU A 147 20.86 -2.31 22.70
C GLU A 147 20.20 -3.40 23.54
N GLY A 148 19.99 -4.56 22.93
CA GLY A 148 19.79 -5.81 23.66
C GLY A 148 18.36 -6.29 23.87
N GLN A 149 17.47 -6.26 22.86
CA GLN A 149 16.31 -7.17 22.82
C GLN A 149 15.99 -7.61 21.39
N SER A 150 16.00 -8.92 21.16
CA SER A 150 15.63 -9.58 19.90
C SER A 150 14.22 -9.14 19.49
N LYS A 151 14.11 -8.32 18.45
CA LYS A 151 12.83 -7.86 17.91
C LYS A 151 12.13 -9.00 17.17
N LYS A 152 11.33 -9.80 17.89
CA LYS A 152 10.24 -10.56 17.25
C LYS A 152 9.22 -9.53 16.74
N VAL A 153 9.20 -9.33 15.43
CA VAL A 153 8.19 -8.49 14.77
C VAL A 153 6.84 -9.17 14.93
N GLN A 154 5.96 -8.53 15.70
CA GLN A 154 4.56 -8.92 15.83
C GLN A 154 3.78 -8.38 14.63
N TRP A 155 3.25 -9.29 13.81
CA TRP A 155 2.35 -8.98 12.71
C TRP A 155 1.04 -8.41 13.25
N SER A 156 0.68 -7.20 12.85
CA SER A 156 -0.62 -6.59 13.18
C SER A 156 -1.60 -6.84 12.04
N TYR A 157 -2.51 -7.79 12.25
CA TYR A 157 -3.58 -8.18 11.33
C TYR A 157 -4.81 -7.25 11.43
N ASN A 158 -4.60 -5.97 11.79
CA ASN A 158 -5.66 -4.99 12.08
C ASN A 158 -5.77 -3.91 11.01
N GLY A 159 -6.26 -4.30 9.83
CA GLY A 159 -7.16 -3.48 8.99
C GLY A 159 -6.64 -2.16 8.40
N ARG A 160 -5.35 -1.80 8.52
CA ARG A 160 -4.81 -0.51 8.02
C ARG A 160 -3.40 -0.57 7.45
N ALA A 161 -3.05 -1.68 6.82
CA ALA A 161 -2.04 -1.65 5.77
C ALA A 161 -2.82 -1.75 4.45
N GLN A 162 -2.95 -0.64 3.74
CA GLN A 162 -3.14 -0.74 2.29
C GLN A 162 -1.91 -1.51 1.81
N TYR A 163 -2.11 -2.74 1.32
CA TYR A 163 -1.09 -3.34 0.48
C TYR A 163 -1.11 -2.51 -0.80
N THR A 164 -0.40 -1.38 -0.81
CA THR A 164 0.07 -0.83 -2.07
C THR A 164 1.01 -1.90 -2.59
N MET A 165 0.50 -2.73 -3.50
CA MET A 165 1.32 -3.64 -4.28
C MET A 165 2.24 -2.75 -5.05
N ASN A 166 3.47 -2.58 -4.55
CA ASN A 166 4.38 -1.67 -5.21
C ASN A 166 4.82 -2.34 -6.50
N THR A 167 4.17 -1.96 -7.59
CA THR A 167 4.52 -2.26 -8.97
C THR A 167 5.23 -1.08 -9.62
N GLU A 168 5.38 0.02 -8.88
CA GLU A 168 6.13 1.22 -9.29
C GLU A 168 7.52 1.16 -8.67
N PHE A 169 8.52 1.01 -9.52
CA PHE A 169 9.91 0.99 -9.09
C PHE A 169 10.60 2.23 -9.62
N ALA A 170 11.30 2.95 -8.72
CA ALA A 170 12.12 4.08 -9.12
C ALA A 170 13.28 3.68 -10.05
N LEU A 171 13.63 2.39 -10.05
CA LEU A 171 14.68 1.78 -10.85
C LEU A 171 14.21 0.39 -11.31
N PRO A 172 14.54 -0.04 -12.53
CA PRO A 172 14.18 -1.37 -13.03
C PRO A 172 14.82 -2.45 -12.15
N VAL A 173 14.00 -3.26 -11.49
CA VAL A 173 14.47 -4.34 -10.61
C VAL A 173 14.90 -5.60 -11.38
N SER A 174 14.41 -5.74 -12.62
CA SER A 174 14.83 -6.75 -13.58
C SER A 174 14.67 -6.27 -15.02
N LEU A 175 15.30 -6.97 -15.96
CA LEU A 175 15.22 -6.65 -17.39
C LEU A 175 13.77 -6.74 -17.89
N ARG A 176 13.05 -7.84 -17.60
CA ARG A 176 11.66 -7.99 -18.08
C ARG A 176 10.76 -6.87 -17.61
N MET A 177 10.81 -6.52 -16.32
CA MET A 177 10.00 -5.44 -15.76
C MET A 177 10.35 -4.09 -16.37
N GLY A 178 11.64 -3.80 -16.59
CA GLY A 178 12.07 -2.61 -17.31
C GLY A 178 11.52 -2.55 -18.73
N LEU A 179 11.50 -3.67 -19.44
CA LEU A 179 10.97 -3.76 -20.81
C LEU A 179 9.45 -3.61 -20.88
N PHE A 180 8.70 -4.01 -19.84
CA PHE A 180 7.27 -3.70 -19.78
C PHE A 180 7.01 -2.20 -19.73
N GLU A 181 7.79 -1.44 -18.94
CA GLU A 181 7.67 0.02 -18.92
C GLU A 181 8.08 0.66 -20.25
N VAL A 182 9.10 0.11 -20.92
CA VAL A 182 9.49 0.56 -22.27
C VAL A 182 8.32 0.40 -23.24
N LEU A 183 7.70 -0.78 -23.31
CA LEU A 183 6.54 -1.02 -24.18
C LEU A 183 5.37 -0.09 -23.83
N ALA A 184 5.07 0.09 -22.55
CA ALA A 184 3.99 0.98 -22.13
C ALA A 184 4.24 2.45 -22.52
N ARG A 185 5.51 2.89 -22.51
CA ARG A 185 5.90 4.23 -22.95
C ARG A 185 5.92 4.41 -24.47
N ILE A 186 6.18 3.34 -25.23
CA ILE A 186 5.99 3.33 -26.69
C ILE A 186 4.50 3.50 -27.01
N GLY A 187 3.63 2.78 -26.30
CA GLY A 187 2.21 3.11 -26.19
C GLY A 187 1.34 2.78 -27.40
N ASP A 188 1.89 2.24 -28.49
CA ASP A 188 1.12 1.85 -29.67
C ASP A 188 0.42 0.49 -29.52
N GLY A 189 -0.46 0.14 -30.46
CA GLY A 189 -1.21 -1.12 -30.41
C GLY A 189 -0.33 -2.38 -30.52
N HIS A 190 0.85 -2.28 -31.13
CA HIS A 190 1.81 -3.40 -31.17
C HIS A 190 2.46 -3.61 -29.80
N ALA A 191 2.80 -2.53 -29.10
CA ALA A 191 3.34 -2.57 -27.75
C ALA A 191 2.31 -3.06 -26.74
N GLU A 192 1.06 -2.61 -26.84
CA GLU A 192 -0.08 -3.14 -26.08
C GLU A 192 -0.22 -4.65 -26.31
N GLY A 193 -0.20 -5.08 -27.57
CA GLY A 193 -0.23 -6.51 -27.93
C GLY A 193 0.94 -7.32 -27.37
N ALA A 194 2.14 -6.74 -27.29
CA ALA A 194 3.30 -7.39 -26.69
C ALA A 194 3.16 -7.56 -25.18
N LEU A 195 2.63 -6.56 -24.46
CA LEU A 195 2.29 -6.67 -23.04
C LEU A 195 1.23 -7.75 -22.78
N LEU A 196 0.23 -7.85 -23.66
CA LEU A 196 -0.80 -8.89 -23.57
C LEU A 196 -0.24 -10.30 -23.77
N ARG A 197 0.73 -10.49 -24.68
CA ARG A 197 1.43 -11.79 -24.84
C ARG A 197 2.32 -12.09 -23.63
N ALA A 198 2.96 -11.09 -23.05
CA ALA A 198 3.71 -11.26 -21.81
C ALA A 198 2.79 -11.68 -20.64
N LEU A 199 1.56 -11.15 -20.57
CA LEU A 199 0.56 -11.57 -19.60
C LEU A 199 0.15 -13.04 -19.77
N ASP A 200 0.04 -13.52 -21.01
CA ASP A 200 -0.30 -14.93 -21.31
C ASP A 200 0.78 -15.93 -20.88
N THR A 201 2.03 -15.48 -20.79
CA THR A 201 3.19 -16.37 -20.60
C THR A 201 3.86 -16.20 -19.24
N THR A 202 3.61 -15.11 -18.53
CA THR A 202 4.26 -14.86 -17.25
C THR A 202 3.80 -15.86 -16.18
N ALA A 203 4.77 -16.38 -15.45
CA ALA A 203 4.55 -17.24 -14.28
C ALA A 203 4.59 -16.45 -12.96
N ARG A 204 4.76 -15.13 -13.00
CA ARG A 204 5.12 -14.30 -11.84
C ARG A 204 4.00 -13.36 -11.44
N GLY A 205 3.52 -13.49 -10.20
CA GLY A 205 2.43 -12.67 -9.69
C GLY A 205 2.72 -11.16 -9.69
N ILE A 206 3.97 -10.77 -9.47
CA ILE A 206 4.39 -9.37 -9.57
C ILE A 206 4.32 -8.81 -11.00
N GLU A 207 4.66 -9.64 -11.99
CA GLU A 207 4.57 -9.26 -13.40
C GLU A 207 3.11 -9.11 -13.81
N VAL A 208 2.22 -10.04 -13.40
CA VAL A 208 0.77 -9.91 -13.63
C VAL A 208 0.24 -8.59 -13.07
N ALA A 209 0.61 -8.23 -11.83
CA ALA A 209 0.17 -6.98 -11.22
C ALA A 209 0.74 -5.73 -11.90
N MET A 210 1.97 -5.81 -12.42
CA MET A 210 2.57 -4.71 -13.17
C MET A 210 1.93 -4.55 -14.56
N LEU A 211 1.69 -5.66 -15.26
CA LEU A 211 1.04 -5.68 -16.57
C LEU A 211 -0.40 -5.18 -16.47
N ASP A 212 -1.13 -5.58 -15.43
CA ASP A 212 -2.45 -5.05 -15.07
C ASP A 212 -2.44 -3.51 -14.98
N ARG A 213 -1.53 -2.95 -14.19
CA ARG A 213 -1.37 -1.49 -14.06
C ARG A 213 -1.05 -0.83 -15.41
N LEU A 214 -0.05 -1.32 -16.13
CA LEU A 214 0.41 -0.70 -17.37
C LEU A 214 -0.65 -0.76 -18.47
N LEU A 215 -1.33 -1.90 -18.62
CA LEU A 215 -2.44 -2.05 -19.57
C LEU A 215 -3.62 -1.14 -19.19
N GLU A 216 -3.92 -0.99 -17.90
CA GLU A 216 -4.96 -0.06 -17.42
C GLU A 216 -4.60 1.40 -17.70
N GLU A 217 -3.34 1.80 -17.52
CA GLU A 217 -2.84 3.14 -17.86
C GLU A 217 -2.94 3.43 -19.36
N MET A 218 -2.67 2.43 -20.21
CA MET A 218 -2.71 2.58 -21.67
C MET A 218 -4.11 2.55 -22.25
N SER A 219 -4.98 1.69 -21.73
CA SER A 219 -6.23 1.30 -22.41
C SER A 219 -7.48 1.29 -21.49
N GLY A 220 -7.32 1.74 -20.24
CA GLY A 220 -8.37 1.64 -19.22
C GLY A 220 -8.61 0.19 -18.79
N PRO A 221 -9.75 -0.11 -18.13
CA PRO A 221 -9.99 -1.42 -17.51
C PRO A 221 -10.31 -2.55 -18.50
N ARG A 222 -9.99 -2.41 -19.79
CA ARG A 222 -10.39 -3.32 -20.88
C ARG A 222 -9.96 -4.77 -20.65
N TYR A 223 -8.83 -4.98 -19.97
CA TYR A 223 -8.22 -6.30 -19.81
C TYR A 223 -8.37 -6.91 -18.42
N SER A 224 -9.25 -6.37 -17.57
CA SER A 224 -9.47 -6.89 -16.21
C SER A 224 -9.83 -8.38 -16.19
N ASP A 225 -10.68 -8.83 -17.11
CA ASP A 225 -11.13 -10.22 -17.15
C ASP A 225 -10.00 -11.17 -17.53
N LYS A 226 -9.12 -10.73 -18.43
CA LYS A 226 -7.92 -11.48 -18.83
C LYS A 226 -6.93 -11.56 -17.66
N VAL A 227 -6.69 -10.45 -16.96
CA VAL A 227 -5.85 -10.40 -15.76
C VAL A 227 -6.40 -11.34 -14.68
N LEU A 228 -7.71 -11.34 -14.45
CA LEU A 228 -8.36 -12.22 -13.49
C LEU A 228 -8.25 -13.69 -13.89
N THR A 229 -8.42 -14.02 -15.17
CA THR A 229 -8.24 -15.39 -15.68
C THR A 229 -6.82 -15.89 -15.40
N VAL A 230 -5.80 -15.13 -15.79
CA VAL A 230 -4.39 -15.50 -15.50
C VAL A 230 -4.12 -15.58 -13.99
N THR A 231 -4.74 -14.69 -13.20
CA THR A 231 -4.62 -14.70 -11.74
C THR A 231 -5.20 -15.98 -11.13
N HIS A 232 -6.36 -16.43 -11.61
CA HIS A 232 -6.98 -17.70 -11.20
C HIS A 232 -6.08 -18.87 -11.53
N ASP A 233 -5.62 -18.96 -12.78
CA ASP A 233 -4.80 -20.05 -13.28
C ASP A 233 -3.52 -20.21 -12.43
N LEU A 234 -2.79 -19.11 -12.19
CA LEU A 234 -1.55 -19.12 -11.40
C LEU A 234 -1.77 -19.42 -9.91
N LEU A 235 -2.96 -19.13 -9.35
CA LEU A 235 -3.29 -19.47 -7.97
C LEU A 235 -3.72 -20.93 -7.81
N ALA A 236 -4.42 -21.47 -8.81
CA ALA A 236 -4.91 -22.84 -8.83
C ALA A 236 -3.80 -23.85 -9.17
N ASP A 237 -2.97 -23.56 -10.17
CA ASP A 237 -1.86 -24.40 -10.61
C ASP A 237 -0.55 -23.57 -10.72
N PRO A 238 0.14 -23.31 -9.60
CA PRO A 238 1.34 -22.49 -9.61
C PRO A 238 2.48 -23.24 -10.34
N PRO A 239 3.05 -22.68 -11.41
CA PRO A 239 4.14 -23.32 -12.14
C PRO A 239 5.40 -23.42 -11.28
N LYS A 240 6.19 -24.49 -11.47
CA LYS A 240 7.50 -24.63 -10.84
C LYS A 240 8.48 -23.64 -11.46
N VAL A 241 8.83 -22.60 -10.71
CA VAL A 241 9.86 -21.62 -11.13
C VAL A 241 11.25 -22.22 -10.91
N ALA A 242 12.00 -22.43 -11.98
CA ALA A 242 13.40 -22.86 -11.91
C ALA A 242 14.28 -21.71 -11.40
N GLY A 243 14.88 -21.87 -10.21
CA GLY A 243 15.73 -20.85 -9.60
C GLY A 243 14.93 -19.63 -9.10
N PRO A 244 14.04 -19.79 -8.09
CA PRO A 244 13.21 -18.70 -7.59
C PRO A 244 14.07 -17.54 -7.07
N GLY A 245 13.80 -16.34 -7.58
CA GLY A 245 14.48 -15.11 -7.22
C GLY A 245 13.75 -14.33 -6.13
N LYS A 246 14.23 -13.11 -5.83
CA LYS A 246 13.60 -12.29 -4.76
C LYS A 246 12.21 -11.81 -5.16
N LEU A 247 11.98 -11.66 -6.46
CA LEU A 247 10.69 -11.22 -7.01
C LEU A 247 9.61 -12.29 -6.83
N ASP A 248 9.99 -13.56 -6.73
CA ASP A 248 9.07 -14.69 -6.58
C ASP A 248 8.51 -14.87 -5.16
N TYR A 249 9.19 -14.29 -4.15
CA TYR A 249 8.86 -14.49 -2.74
C TYR A 249 7.43 -14.08 -2.36
N TYR A 250 6.89 -13.06 -3.05
CA TYR A 250 5.54 -12.53 -2.80
C TYR A 250 4.56 -12.84 -3.92
N ASN A 251 4.85 -13.80 -4.82
CA ASN A 251 4.02 -14.10 -5.99
C ASN A 251 2.53 -14.26 -5.65
N ARG A 252 2.19 -15.18 -4.75
CA ARG A 252 0.78 -15.40 -4.32
C ARG A 252 0.15 -14.14 -3.74
N LYS A 253 0.92 -13.36 -2.98
CA LYS A 253 0.42 -12.14 -2.36
C LYS A 253 -0.01 -11.12 -3.41
N TYR A 254 0.76 -10.95 -4.49
CA TYR A 254 0.38 -10.09 -5.64
C TYR A 254 -0.92 -10.56 -6.29
N LEU A 255 -1.03 -11.87 -6.58
CA LEU A 255 -2.22 -12.46 -7.18
C LEU A 255 -3.49 -12.26 -6.32
N PHE A 256 -3.43 -12.54 -5.02
CA PHE A 256 -4.59 -12.32 -4.13
C PHE A 256 -4.99 -10.84 -3.98
N GLY A 257 -4.07 -9.90 -4.15
CA GLY A 257 -4.46 -8.49 -4.15
C GLY A 257 -5.03 -8.02 -5.47
N LEU A 258 -4.74 -8.66 -6.61
CA LEU A 258 -5.50 -8.43 -7.84
C LEU A 258 -6.95 -8.87 -7.67
N LEU A 259 -7.19 -10.06 -7.12
CA LEU A 259 -8.55 -10.50 -6.76
C LEU A 259 -9.24 -9.51 -5.81
N THR A 260 -8.48 -8.96 -4.85
CA THR A 260 -8.99 -7.93 -3.93
C THR A 260 -9.27 -6.58 -4.61
N LYS A 261 -8.40 -6.15 -5.55
CA LYS A 261 -8.51 -4.89 -6.33
C LYS A 261 -9.82 -4.91 -7.12
N TYR A 262 -10.07 -6.00 -7.82
CA TYR A 262 -11.24 -6.18 -8.67
C TYR A 262 -12.49 -6.68 -7.95
N LYS A 263 -12.41 -6.94 -6.62
CA LYS A 263 -13.51 -7.55 -5.85
C LYS A 263 -14.03 -8.83 -6.49
N ASP A 264 -13.12 -9.62 -7.04
CA ASP A 264 -13.48 -10.85 -7.72
C ASP A 264 -14.00 -11.87 -6.70
N GLU A 265 -15.29 -12.21 -6.80
CA GLU A 265 -15.94 -13.24 -5.98
C GLU A 265 -15.90 -14.62 -6.63
N THR A 266 -15.52 -14.72 -7.91
CA THR A 266 -15.53 -15.99 -8.64
C THR A 266 -14.47 -16.97 -8.12
N PHE A 267 -13.37 -16.47 -7.54
CA PHE A 267 -12.36 -17.32 -6.90
C PHE A 267 -12.72 -17.78 -5.48
N VAL A 268 -13.85 -17.34 -4.92
CA VAL A 268 -14.18 -17.59 -3.50
C VAL A 268 -14.25 -19.07 -3.19
N GLU A 269 -14.91 -19.87 -4.02
CA GLU A 269 -15.10 -21.31 -3.80
C GLU A 269 -13.75 -22.04 -3.73
N VAL A 270 -12.87 -21.81 -4.71
CA VAL A 270 -11.51 -22.35 -4.70
C VAL A 270 -10.73 -21.87 -3.47
N ALA A 271 -10.83 -20.59 -3.13
CA ALA A 271 -10.13 -20.01 -1.99
C ALA A 271 -10.54 -20.63 -0.65
N GLN A 272 -11.77 -21.13 -0.48
CA GLN A 272 -12.20 -21.76 0.79
C GLN A 272 -11.33 -22.99 1.12
N HIS A 273 -11.00 -23.78 0.11
CA HIS A 273 -10.19 -24.98 0.26
C HIS A 273 -8.71 -24.69 0.53
N LEU A 274 -8.26 -23.47 0.24
CA LEU A 274 -6.89 -23.00 0.44
C LEU A 274 -6.65 -22.31 1.79
N ILE A 275 -7.68 -22.13 2.62
CA ILE A 275 -7.56 -21.42 3.92
C ILE A 275 -6.58 -22.15 4.84
N VAL A 276 -6.65 -23.48 4.90
CA VAL A 276 -5.77 -24.32 5.71
C VAL A 276 -4.84 -25.08 4.76
N ARG A 277 -3.54 -24.85 4.93
CA ARG A 277 -2.47 -25.48 4.15
C ARG A 277 -2.26 -26.93 4.59
N GLU A 278 -1.60 -27.70 3.74
CA GLU A 278 -1.24 -29.10 4.04
C GLU A 278 -0.37 -29.25 5.30
N ASP A 279 0.44 -28.24 5.64
CA ASP A 279 1.25 -28.21 6.88
C ASP A 279 0.45 -27.80 8.13
N GLY A 280 -0.88 -27.71 8.01
CA GLY A 280 -1.82 -27.33 9.06
C GLY A 280 -1.81 -25.85 9.43
N ARG A 281 -1.06 -25.02 8.70
CA ARG A 281 -1.05 -23.56 8.90
C ARG A 281 -2.17 -22.88 8.14
N VAL A 282 -2.55 -21.70 8.63
CA VAL A 282 -3.51 -20.83 7.95
C VAL A 282 -2.80 -20.06 6.84
N ASP A 283 -3.34 -20.11 5.61
CA ASP A 283 -2.92 -19.22 4.53
C ASP A 283 -3.49 -17.81 4.75
N THR A 284 -2.64 -16.93 5.26
CA THR A 284 -3.01 -15.56 5.58
C THR A 284 -3.39 -14.73 4.35
N ASP A 285 -2.85 -15.02 3.16
CA ASP A 285 -3.17 -14.25 1.96
C ASP A 285 -4.60 -14.58 1.50
N VAL A 286 -4.99 -15.86 1.55
CA VAL A 286 -6.35 -16.35 1.30
C VAL A 286 -7.35 -15.70 2.27
N VAL A 287 -7.07 -15.76 3.57
CA VAL A 287 -7.92 -15.13 4.60
C VAL A 287 -8.04 -13.62 4.36
N GLY A 288 -6.94 -12.97 3.98
CA GLY A 288 -6.91 -11.55 3.64
C GLY A 288 -7.80 -11.21 2.44
N TYR A 289 -7.76 -12.01 1.38
CA TYR A 289 -8.63 -11.87 0.21
C TYR A 289 -10.10 -12.05 0.59
N LEU A 290 -10.48 -13.18 1.21
CA LEU A 290 -11.86 -13.47 1.59
C LEU A 290 -12.47 -12.37 2.46
N ASN A 291 -11.72 -11.88 3.46
CA ASN A 291 -12.19 -10.78 4.31
C ASN A 291 -12.40 -9.47 3.54
N ARG A 292 -11.54 -9.12 2.58
CA ARG A 292 -11.62 -7.85 1.85
C ARG A 292 -12.64 -7.87 0.72
N THR A 293 -12.91 -9.04 0.16
CA THR A 293 -13.89 -9.22 -0.91
C THR A 293 -15.28 -9.41 -0.33
N LEU A 294 -15.45 -10.30 0.65
CA LEU A 294 -16.77 -10.67 1.20
C LEU A 294 -17.20 -9.86 2.44
N GLY A 295 -16.25 -9.27 3.17
CA GLY A 295 -16.56 -8.57 4.43
C GLY A 295 -17.22 -9.49 5.46
N ALA A 296 -18.39 -9.12 5.96
CA ALA A 296 -19.16 -9.94 6.91
C ALA A 296 -19.57 -11.30 6.32
N ARG A 297 -19.76 -11.39 5.00
CA ARG A 297 -20.08 -12.66 4.33
C ARG A 297 -18.94 -13.69 4.39
N ALA A 298 -17.73 -13.29 4.77
CA ALA A 298 -16.63 -14.23 5.00
C ALA A 298 -16.80 -15.06 6.29
N VAL A 299 -17.64 -14.63 7.24
CA VAL A 299 -17.69 -15.24 8.58
C VAL A 299 -18.07 -16.73 8.55
N PRO A 300 -19.11 -17.19 7.82
CA PRO A 300 -19.43 -18.61 7.76
C PRO A 300 -18.28 -19.46 7.23
N VAL A 301 -17.60 -18.97 6.19
CA VAL A 301 -16.44 -19.64 5.56
C VAL A 301 -15.27 -19.75 6.54
N LEU A 302 -14.92 -18.64 7.21
CA LEU A 302 -13.80 -18.63 8.17
C LEU A 302 -14.13 -19.41 9.45
N ALA A 303 -15.39 -19.43 9.88
CA ALA A 303 -15.86 -20.22 11.01
C ALA A 303 -15.80 -21.72 10.71
N ALA A 304 -16.19 -22.14 9.50
CA ALA A 304 -16.04 -23.52 9.04
C ALA A 304 -14.56 -23.92 9.01
N ALA A 305 -13.67 -23.05 8.51
CA ALA A 305 -12.23 -23.31 8.50
C ALA A 305 -11.62 -23.47 9.91
N CYS A 306 -12.23 -22.91 10.96
CA CYS A 306 -11.79 -23.17 12.34
C CYS A 306 -12.09 -24.60 12.82
N GLN A 307 -12.85 -25.37 12.05
CA GLN A 307 -13.23 -26.76 12.33
C GLN A 307 -12.55 -27.74 11.35
N ASP A 308 -11.72 -27.26 10.44
CA ASP A 308 -10.95 -28.09 9.52
C ASP A 308 -9.98 -28.99 10.32
N GLU A 309 -10.05 -30.30 10.11
CA GLU A 309 -9.23 -31.28 10.83
C GLU A 309 -7.73 -31.12 10.55
N ARG A 310 -7.38 -30.52 9.41
CA ARG A 310 -5.99 -30.24 9.05
C ARG A 310 -5.41 -29.09 9.89
N LEU A 311 -6.26 -28.23 10.46
CA LEU A 311 -5.82 -27.03 11.16
C LEU A 311 -5.10 -27.39 12.45
N ASP A 312 -3.82 -27.06 12.53
CA ASP A 312 -3.07 -27.20 13.75
C ASP A 312 -3.61 -26.23 14.83
N PRO A 313 -3.94 -26.72 16.05
CA PRO A 313 -4.50 -25.91 17.13
C PRO A 313 -3.73 -24.62 17.45
N ARG A 314 -2.41 -24.59 17.19
CA ARG A 314 -1.56 -23.40 17.38
C ARG A 314 -1.96 -22.23 16.48
N TYR A 315 -2.56 -22.50 15.33
CA TYR A 315 -2.94 -21.49 14.33
C TYR A 315 -4.44 -21.13 14.34
N VAL A 316 -5.26 -21.78 15.17
CA VAL A 316 -6.69 -21.45 15.34
C VAL A 316 -6.90 -19.97 15.70
N SER A 317 -5.97 -19.39 16.48
CA SER A 317 -5.98 -17.96 16.81
C SER A 317 -5.95 -17.03 15.59
N THR A 318 -5.30 -17.45 14.49
CA THR A 318 -5.20 -16.67 13.25
C THR A 318 -6.56 -16.52 12.58
N LEU A 319 -7.40 -17.56 12.58
CA LEU A 319 -8.75 -17.51 11.98
C LEU A 319 -9.78 -16.89 12.92
N THR A 320 -9.80 -17.32 14.18
CA THR A 320 -10.78 -16.83 15.17
C THR A 320 -10.73 -15.33 15.33
N TYR A 321 -9.56 -14.72 15.18
CA TYR A 321 -9.42 -13.27 15.20
C TYR A 321 -10.29 -12.55 14.14
N HIS A 322 -10.46 -13.13 12.95
CA HIS A 322 -11.30 -12.57 11.90
C HIS A 322 -12.79 -12.78 12.16
N VAL A 323 -13.15 -13.96 12.65
CA VAL A 323 -14.52 -14.33 12.99
C VAL A 323 -15.05 -13.48 14.17
N LEU A 324 -14.26 -13.36 15.24
CA LEU A 324 -14.69 -12.71 16.49
C LEU A 324 -14.95 -11.21 16.37
N ARG A 325 -14.51 -10.55 15.29
CA ARG A 325 -14.82 -9.15 15.01
C ARG A 325 -16.31 -8.90 14.77
N TYR A 326 -17.05 -9.94 14.39
CA TYR A 326 -18.46 -9.87 14.03
C TYR A 326 -19.39 -10.39 15.15
N VAL A 327 -18.87 -10.68 16.35
CA VAL A 327 -19.70 -11.05 17.50
C VAL A 327 -20.70 -9.93 17.80
N GLY A 328 -21.97 -10.29 18.03
CA GLY A 328 -23.07 -9.34 18.24
C GLY A 328 -23.77 -8.90 16.94
N THR A 329 -23.19 -9.20 15.78
CA THR A 329 -23.80 -8.94 14.46
C THR A 329 -23.95 -10.20 13.61
N ASP A 330 -23.21 -11.26 13.92
CA ASP A 330 -23.20 -12.53 13.18
C ASP A 330 -23.34 -13.73 14.13
N ALA A 331 -24.24 -14.64 13.81
CA ALA A 331 -24.54 -15.81 14.65
C ALA A 331 -23.41 -16.84 14.67
N GLY A 332 -22.67 -17.02 13.57
CA GLY A 332 -21.51 -17.89 13.50
C GLY A 332 -20.36 -17.35 14.36
N ALA A 333 -20.16 -16.03 14.38
CA ALA A 333 -19.20 -15.40 15.27
C ALA A 333 -19.56 -15.59 16.76
N GLU A 334 -20.85 -15.47 17.11
CA GLU A 334 -21.34 -15.75 18.46
C GLU A 334 -21.14 -17.21 18.85
N ALA A 335 -21.44 -18.16 17.95
CA ALA A 335 -21.20 -19.58 18.17
C ALA A 335 -19.71 -19.87 18.42
N MET A 336 -18.82 -19.28 17.62
CA MET A 336 -17.37 -19.42 17.83
C MET A 336 -16.92 -18.83 19.17
N PHE A 337 -17.48 -17.69 19.59
CA PHE A 337 -17.21 -17.13 20.91
C PHE A 337 -17.59 -18.10 22.03
N ARG A 338 -18.80 -18.67 21.98
CA ARG A 338 -19.28 -19.65 22.97
C ARG A 338 -18.38 -20.87 23.02
N LYS A 339 -18.02 -21.42 21.85
CA LYS A 339 -17.09 -22.53 21.71
C LYS A 339 -15.76 -22.27 22.45
N ILE A 340 -15.16 -21.10 22.25
CA ILE A 340 -13.91 -20.71 22.94
C ILE A 340 -14.10 -20.63 24.46
N MET A 341 -15.24 -20.14 24.93
CA MET A 341 -15.51 -20.07 26.37
C MET A 341 -15.69 -21.46 26.99
N GLU A 342 -16.26 -22.41 26.27
CA GLU A 342 -16.67 -23.72 26.80
C GLU A 342 -15.59 -24.79 26.65
N GLU A 343 -14.86 -24.80 25.54
CA GLU A 343 -13.89 -25.87 25.26
C GLU A 343 -12.56 -25.66 26.01
N PRO A 344 -12.07 -26.66 26.77
CA PRO A 344 -10.78 -26.58 27.45
C PRO A 344 -9.60 -26.38 26.49
N GLY A 345 -9.64 -27.01 25.31
CA GLY A 345 -8.59 -26.91 24.29
C GLY A 345 -8.41 -25.50 23.72
N LEU A 346 -9.42 -24.63 23.85
CA LEU A 346 -9.40 -23.25 23.38
C LEU A 346 -9.23 -22.24 24.52
N ALA A 347 -8.95 -22.69 25.75
CA ALA A 347 -8.87 -21.83 26.93
C ALA A 347 -7.87 -20.67 26.78
N SER A 348 -6.77 -20.90 26.06
CA SER A 348 -5.75 -19.88 25.75
C SER A 348 -6.31 -18.69 24.95
N LEU A 349 -7.40 -18.87 24.20
CA LEU A 349 -8.03 -17.84 23.37
C LEU A 349 -9.07 -17.02 24.13
N ARG A 350 -9.54 -17.47 25.30
CA ARG A 350 -10.66 -16.83 26.04
C ARG A 350 -10.43 -15.36 26.31
N ARG A 351 -9.23 -15.01 26.78
CA ARG A 351 -8.88 -13.61 27.06
C ARG A 351 -8.99 -12.73 25.81
N ASN A 352 -8.48 -13.22 24.68
CA ASN A 352 -8.53 -12.50 23.41
C ASN A 352 -9.96 -12.41 22.88
N ALA A 353 -10.77 -13.46 23.02
CA ALA A 353 -12.16 -13.46 22.62
C ALA A 353 -13.01 -12.46 23.42
N ILE A 354 -12.87 -12.47 24.76
CA ILE A 354 -13.53 -11.48 25.63
C ILE A 354 -13.07 -10.08 25.26
N SER A 355 -11.76 -9.87 25.10
CA SER A 355 -11.22 -8.56 24.70
C SER A 355 -11.80 -8.08 23.37
N ASN A 356 -12.02 -8.96 22.39
CA ASN A 356 -12.60 -8.61 21.09
C ASN A 356 -14.00 -7.98 21.18
N LEU A 357 -14.82 -8.34 22.18
CA LEU A 357 -16.14 -7.73 22.37
C LEU A 357 -16.06 -6.21 22.60
N ALA A 358 -15.00 -5.75 23.27
CA ALA A 358 -14.73 -4.34 23.51
C ALA A 358 -14.30 -3.58 22.24
N TYR A 359 -14.01 -4.27 21.15
CA TYR A 359 -13.64 -3.70 19.86
C TYR A 359 -14.79 -3.86 18.85
N ASN A 360 -14.66 -3.16 17.73
CA ASN A 360 -15.68 -2.96 16.69
C ASN A 360 -16.94 -2.21 17.20
N ASN A 361 -17.15 -1.02 16.64
CA ASN A 361 -18.28 -0.16 17.00
C ASN A 361 -19.48 -0.62 16.14
N GLY A 362 -20.40 -1.36 16.76
CA GLY A 362 -21.66 -1.76 16.13
C GLY A 362 -22.82 -0.89 16.59
N THR A 363 -24.05 -1.28 16.23
CA THR A 363 -25.27 -0.63 16.71
C THR A 363 -25.43 -0.82 18.22
N LYS A 364 -26.40 -0.11 18.84
CA LYS A 364 -26.72 -0.30 20.26
C LYS A 364 -27.18 -1.73 20.52
N GLU A 365 -27.93 -2.33 19.60
CA GLU A 365 -28.41 -3.70 19.66
C GLU A 365 -27.25 -4.70 19.64
N ALA A 366 -26.29 -4.52 18.73
CA ALA A 366 -25.08 -5.34 18.68
C ALA A 366 -24.25 -5.21 19.98
N THR A 367 -24.17 -4.00 20.53
CA THR A 367 -23.48 -3.74 21.81
C THR A 367 -24.19 -4.43 22.97
N GLN A 368 -25.52 -4.38 23.00
CA GLN A 368 -26.34 -5.07 24.00
C GLN A 368 -26.18 -6.60 23.91
N ARG A 369 -26.19 -7.16 22.69
CA ARG A 369 -25.94 -8.60 22.47
C ARG A 369 -24.57 -9.02 22.99
N LYS A 370 -23.51 -8.27 22.70
CA LYS A 370 -22.16 -8.51 23.25
C LYS A 370 -22.16 -8.48 24.78
N LEU A 371 -22.88 -7.55 25.41
CA LEU A 371 -22.97 -7.44 26.86
C LEU A 371 -23.69 -8.65 27.47
N THR A 372 -24.84 -9.03 26.91
CA THR A 372 -25.57 -10.23 27.33
C THR A 372 -24.72 -11.50 27.19
N LEU A 373 -23.97 -11.62 26.08
CA LEU A 373 -23.07 -12.75 25.87
C LEU A 373 -21.95 -12.79 26.91
N LEU A 374 -21.32 -11.64 27.23
CA LEU A 374 -20.29 -11.55 28.26
C LEU A 374 -20.83 -11.92 29.65
N GLN A 375 -22.03 -11.44 29.99
CA GLN A 375 -22.66 -11.70 31.29
C GLN A 375 -22.94 -13.19 31.51
N ALA A 376 -23.29 -13.93 30.45
CA ALA A 376 -23.52 -15.38 30.53
C ALA A 376 -22.28 -16.20 30.97
N TYR A 377 -21.07 -15.62 30.89
CA TYR A 377 -19.83 -16.28 31.30
C TYR A 377 -19.13 -15.60 32.48
N LYS A 378 -19.72 -14.55 33.07
CA LYS A 378 -19.09 -13.75 34.14
C LYS A 378 -18.77 -14.59 35.37
N ASP A 379 -19.69 -15.45 35.78
CA ASP A 379 -19.56 -16.26 36.99
C ASP A 379 -18.80 -17.58 36.74
N LYS A 380 -18.53 -17.93 35.48
CA LYS A 380 -17.79 -19.16 35.12
C LYS A 380 -16.27 -19.05 35.29
N PHE A 381 -15.74 -17.83 35.42
CA PHE A 381 -14.29 -17.57 35.45
C PHE A 381 -13.88 -16.74 36.67
N THR A 382 -14.59 -16.86 37.79
CA THR A 382 -14.33 -16.10 39.02
C THR A 382 -12.97 -16.37 39.62
N ASP A 383 -12.43 -17.57 39.40
CA ASP A 383 -11.16 -18.05 39.96
C ASP A 383 -9.95 -17.63 39.11
N ASP A 384 -10.16 -17.21 37.86
CA ASP A 384 -9.12 -16.67 37.00
C ASP A 384 -9.05 -15.14 37.12
N THR A 385 -8.14 -14.66 37.97
CA THR A 385 -7.92 -13.22 38.22
C THR A 385 -7.69 -12.41 36.94
N LYS A 386 -7.01 -12.99 35.93
CA LYS A 386 -6.72 -12.29 34.67
C LYS A 386 -7.98 -12.17 33.80
N LEU A 387 -8.77 -13.24 33.70
CA LEU A 387 -10.04 -13.21 32.97
C LEU A 387 -11.06 -12.33 33.69
N LYS A 388 -11.18 -12.43 35.02
CA LYS A 388 -12.05 -11.57 35.84
C LYS A 388 -11.78 -10.09 35.61
N GLY A 389 -10.51 -9.68 35.60
CA GLY A 389 -10.13 -8.30 35.28
C GLY A 389 -10.50 -7.89 33.85
N THR A 390 -10.31 -8.78 32.88
CA THR A 390 -10.66 -8.54 31.47
C THR A 390 -12.18 -8.41 31.30
N ILE A 391 -12.98 -9.29 31.89
CA ILE A 391 -14.45 -9.26 31.87
C ILE A 391 -14.96 -7.94 32.42
N LYS A 392 -14.48 -7.52 33.60
CA LYS A 392 -14.87 -6.24 34.23
C LYS A 392 -14.58 -5.05 33.32
N TRP A 393 -13.39 -5.02 32.71
CA TRP A 393 -13.01 -3.95 31.78
C TRP A 393 -13.90 -3.91 30.53
N VAL A 394 -14.18 -5.06 29.91
CA VAL A 394 -15.06 -5.15 28.74
C VAL A 394 -16.49 -4.76 29.09
N GLU A 395 -17.03 -5.26 30.21
CA GLU A 395 -18.37 -4.94 30.70
C GLU A 395 -18.55 -3.42 30.87
N GLN A 396 -17.62 -2.76 31.56
CA GLN A 396 -17.62 -1.31 31.72
C GLN A 396 -17.61 -0.59 30.36
N ARG A 397 -16.78 -1.06 29.42
CA ARG A 397 -16.66 -0.44 28.09
C ARG A 397 -17.93 -0.61 27.24
N LEU A 398 -18.60 -1.75 27.32
CA LEU A 398 -19.87 -1.99 26.63
C LEU A 398 -20.99 -1.15 27.25
N GLN A 399 -21.06 -1.06 28.59
CA GLN A 399 -22.01 -0.21 29.29
C GLN A 399 -21.82 1.28 28.96
N GLN A 400 -20.57 1.77 28.91
CA GLN A 400 -20.24 3.14 28.49
C GLN A 400 -20.72 3.45 27.07
N ARG A 401 -20.73 2.46 26.17
CA ARG A 401 -21.22 2.64 24.80
C ARG A 401 -22.74 2.70 24.72
N LEU A 402 -23.44 1.92 25.54
CA LEU A 402 -24.89 1.96 25.64
C LEU A 402 -25.36 3.28 26.26
N ASN A 403 -24.63 3.76 27.29
CA ASN A 403 -24.95 4.96 28.05
C ASN A 403 -23.75 5.95 28.09
N PRO A 404 -23.49 6.72 27.02
CA PRO A 404 -22.35 7.64 26.97
C PRO A 404 -22.42 8.80 27.99
N GLN A 405 -23.63 9.14 28.45
CA GLN A 405 -23.88 10.28 29.33
C GLN A 405 -23.78 9.95 30.82
N SER A 406 -23.64 8.67 31.20
CA SER A 406 -23.75 8.24 32.60
C SER A 406 -22.42 8.13 33.36
N GLN A 407 -21.36 8.90 33.00
CA GLN A 407 -20.18 9.01 33.88
C GLN A 407 -19.60 10.42 34.05
N PRO A 408 -19.11 10.74 35.27
CA PRO A 408 -18.33 11.94 35.57
C PRO A 408 -16.91 11.83 35.02
N SER A 409 -16.31 12.99 34.74
CA SER A 409 -14.99 13.20 34.12
C SER A 409 -13.89 12.25 34.66
N PRO A 410 -13.07 11.62 33.79
CA PRO A 410 -11.94 10.82 34.26
C PRO A 410 -10.92 11.71 34.97
N ARG A 411 -10.62 11.41 36.24
CA ARG A 411 -9.39 11.89 36.87
C ARG A 411 -8.19 11.35 36.08
N SER A 412 -7.33 12.29 35.72
CA SER A 412 -6.03 12.18 35.04
C SER A 412 -5.33 10.82 35.13
N GLY A 413 -4.98 10.25 33.97
CA GLY A 413 -3.95 9.20 33.89
C GLY A 413 -4.07 8.25 32.72
N GLY A 414 -4.00 8.75 31.48
CA GLY A 414 -3.86 7.87 30.31
C GLY A 414 -4.40 8.50 29.03
N VAL A 415 -3.51 8.91 28.14
CA VAL A 415 -3.84 9.48 26.83
C VAL A 415 -4.56 8.43 25.98
N GLN A 416 -5.89 8.47 25.98
CA GLN A 416 -6.72 7.64 25.12
C GLN A 416 -6.82 8.33 23.76
N ARG A 417 -6.00 7.91 22.80
CA ARG A 417 -6.11 8.36 21.41
C ARG A 417 -7.43 7.84 20.83
N LEU A 418 -8.39 8.74 20.68
CA LEU A 418 -9.60 8.53 19.89
C LEU A 418 -9.19 8.26 18.43
N ARG A 419 -9.38 7.03 17.97
CA ARG A 419 -9.26 6.64 16.56
C ARG A 419 -10.43 5.70 16.25
N GLY A 420 -11.44 6.16 15.53
CA GLY A 420 -12.51 5.29 15.03
C GLY A 420 -13.91 5.90 14.94
N ALA A 421 -14.09 6.85 14.03
CA ALA A 421 -15.33 7.16 13.31
C ALA A 421 -14.81 7.89 12.05
N VAL A 422 -14.84 7.37 10.84
CA VAL A 422 -15.98 6.96 10.03
C VAL A 422 -15.44 5.96 8.99
N GLU A 423 -15.95 4.73 8.97
CA GLU A 423 -15.71 3.77 7.87
C GLU A 423 -17.05 3.04 7.68
N GLY A 424 -17.83 3.44 6.66
CA GLY A 424 -19.09 2.76 6.30
C GLY A 424 -20.24 3.62 5.76
N ALA A 425 -20.12 4.95 5.66
CA ALA A 425 -21.14 5.76 4.97
C ALA A 425 -20.69 6.06 3.53
N ARG A 426 -21.49 5.63 2.55
CA ARG A 426 -21.42 6.07 1.16
C ARG A 426 -21.41 7.60 1.11
N TRP A 427 -20.42 8.18 0.41
CA TRP A 427 -20.21 9.62 0.28
C TRP A 427 -21.13 10.35 -0.72
N ASN A 428 -22.31 9.81 -1.07
CA ASN A 428 -23.21 10.46 -2.04
C ASN A 428 -24.70 10.52 -1.64
N THR A 429 -25.07 10.37 -0.36
CA THR A 429 -26.51 10.34 0.03
C THR A 429 -26.88 11.25 1.21
N LEU A 430 -26.20 12.39 1.36
CA LEU A 430 -26.55 13.40 2.37
C LEU A 430 -26.58 14.82 1.76
N VAL A 431 -27.28 14.99 0.64
CA VAL A 431 -27.61 16.32 0.09
C VAL A 431 -29.11 16.54 -0.17
N GLU A 432 -29.99 15.53 -0.12
CA GLU A 432 -31.40 15.74 -0.52
C GLU A 432 -32.47 15.61 0.57
N GLN A 433 -32.11 15.57 1.85
CA GLN A 433 -33.13 15.54 2.93
C GLN A 433 -32.87 16.59 4.00
N ALA A 434 -32.91 17.87 3.61
CA ALA A 434 -33.25 18.98 4.50
C ALA A 434 -33.47 20.28 3.69
N VAL A 435 -34.50 20.32 2.85
CA VAL A 435 -35.07 21.60 2.39
C VAL A 435 -36.59 21.47 2.37
N GLU A 436 -37.23 22.01 3.40
CA GLU A 436 -38.54 22.64 3.26
C GLU A 436 -38.43 24.10 3.73
N PRO A 437 -39.28 24.99 3.19
CA PRO A 437 -38.92 26.37 2.89
C PRO A 437 -39.22 27.31 4.07
N GLY A 438 -38.24 28.13 4.44
CA GLY A 438 -38.46 29.13 5.47
C GLY A 438 -37.32 30.12 5.61
N ALA A 439 -37.60 31.35 5.18
CA ALA A 439 -36.88 32.59 5.45
C ALA A 439 -35.58 32.87 4.67
N ALA A 440 -35.64 33.99 3.96
CA ALA A 440 -34.63 34.60 3.13
C ALA A 440 -33.31 34.92 3.88
N GLY A 441 -32.19 34.69 3.20
CA GLY A 441 -30.88 35.23 3.61
C GLY A 441 -29.71 34.44 2.99
N ASP A 442 -29.10 35.01 1.95
CA ASP A 442 -27.79 34.71 1.34
C ASP A 442 -27.06 33.41 1.77
N VAL A 443 -27.08 32.40 0.89
CA VAL A 443 -26.20 31.24 0.98
C VAL A 443 -24.84 31.59 0.35
N ARG A 444 -23.81 31.82 1.17
CA ARG A 444 -22.40 31.77 0.71
C ARG A 444 -21.79 30.42 1.05
N VAL A 445 -21.48 29.64 0.02
CA VAL A 445 -20.74 28.36 0.12
C VAL A 445 -19.26 28.65 0.40
N PHE A 446 -18.74 28.27 1.56
CA PHE A 446 -17.30 28.27 1.83
C PHE A 446 -16.75 26.83 1.80
N ARG A 447 -15.87 26.58 0.82
CA ARG A 447 -15.10 25.34 0.67
C ARG A 447 -13.93 25.38 1.66
N LEU A 448 -13.95 24.54 2.71
CA LEU A 448 -12.82 24.42 3.65
C LEU A 448 -11.87 23.29 3.22
N ASN A 449 -10.65 23.67 2.82
CA ASN A 449 -9.53 22.75 2.64
C ASN A 449 -8.88 22.47 4.01
N SER A 450 -8.78 21.18 4.35
CA SER A 450 -7.90 20.54 5.34
C SER A 450 -7.19 21.44 6.39
N GLY A 451 -7.66 21.39 7.64
CA GLY A 451 -6.94 21.94 8.79
C GLY A 451 -7.53 21.48 10.13
N SER A 452 -6.66 21.04 11.06
CA SER A 452 -6.99 20.49 12.39
C SER A 452 -7.60 21.53 13.35
N ILE A 453 -8.67 21.13 14.06
CA ILE A 453 -9.33 21.92 15.13
C ILE A 453 -8.81 21.43 16.48
N ASN A 454 -8.31 22.34 17.33
CA ASN A 454 -8.03 22.05 18.74
C ASN A 454 -9.17 22.60 19.60
N ALA A 455 -9.80 21.74 20.40
CA ALA A 455 -10.82 22.14 21.37
C ALA A 455 -10.16 22.46 22.72
N VAL A 456 -10.47 23.62 23.29
CA VAL A 456 -10.18 23.99 24.68
C VAL A 456 -11.52 24.28 25.36
N PRO A 457 -11.74 23.94 26.65
CA PRO A 457 -13.02 24.18 27.30
C PRO A 457 -13.33 25.69 27.36
N GLY A 458 -14.45 26.11 26.77
CA GLY A 458 -14.96 27.49 26.85
C GLY A 458 -14.94 28.34 25.57
N GLY A 459 -14.54 27.80 24.41
CA GLY A 459 -14.66 28.50 23.12
C GLY A 459 -13.79 27.90 22.02
N VAL A 460 -14.10 28.20 20.75
CA VAL A 460 -13.34 27.74 19.57
C VAL A 460 -12.51 28.91 19.03
N THR A 461 -11.19 28.73 18.92
CA THR A 461 -10.29 29.71 18.31
C THR A 461 -9.80 29.20 16.96
N ILE A 462 -9.98 30.00 15.90
CA ILE A 462 -9.38 29.76 14.58
C ILE A 462 -8.54 30.98 14.23
N ARG A 463 -7.23 30.77 14.03
CA ARG A 463 -6.22 31.79 13.61
C ARG A 463 -6.47 33.20 14.15
N GLY A 464 -6.32 33.39 15.46
CA GLY A 464 -6.16 34.72 16.06
C GLY A 464 -7.43 35.58 16.17
N LEU A 465 -8.62 35.06 15.84
CA LEU A 465 -9.89 35.71 16.14
C LEU A 465 -10.59 34.98 17.29
N THR A 466 -10.77 35.68 18.40
CA THR A 466 -11.55 35.21 19.55
C THR A 466 -12.98 35.74 19.42
N VAL A 467 -13.94 34.88 19.11
CA VAL A 467 -15.36 35.22 19.19
C VAL A 467 -15.88 34.76 20.54
N ARG A 468 -16.31 35.70 21.40
CA ARG A 468 -17.01 35.39 22.66
C ARG A 468 -18.52 35.48 22.42
N PRO A 469 -19.33 34.53 22.91
CA PRO A 469 -20.78 34.66 22.85
C PRO A 469 -21.25 35.77 23.80
N ARG A 470 -22.02 36.72 23.28
CA ARG A 470 -22.76 37.71 24.06
C ARG A 470 -24.07 37.03 24.48
N PHE A 471 -24.19 36.65 25.75
CA PHE A 471 -25.48 36.25 26.32
C PHE A 471 -26.31 37.52 26.53
N GLU A 472 -27.27 37.80 25.65
CA GLU A 472 -28.37 38.69 25.97
C GLU A 472 -29.47 37.87 26.66
N ARG A 473 -29.78 38.23 27.91
CA ARG A 473 -30.95 37.72 28.62
C ARG A 473 -32.19 38.36 28.02
N LYS A 474 -33.13 37.54 27.55
CA LYS A 474 -34.56 37.74 27.78
C LYS A 474 -35.20 36.39 28.06
#